data_AF-A0A1J3HV08-F1
#
_entry.id   AF-A0A1J3HV08-F1
#
_cell.length_a   1.000
_cell.length_b   1.000
_cell.length_c   1.000
_cell.angle_alpha   90.00
_cell.angle_beta   90.00
_cell.angle_gamma   90.00
#
_symmetry.space_group_name_H-M   'P 1'
#
loop_
_entity.id
_entity.type
_entity.pdbx_description
1 polymer ?
#
loop_
_entity_poly.entity_id
_entity_poly.type
_entity_poly.pdbx_seq_one_letter_code
_entity_poly.pdbx_strand_id
1 'polypeptide(L)'
;PSCSYPLVLNHIMTFSKEFLVHLIFIFHLLNASEAKRCYSSSCGGRNVDVRFPFWLFPKHSSSCGHAGFNLLCTDRHETALKLPNSKPFLVREIDYEKQRIRLNDPNNCLAKRLLSFDASESPFSPLHLVNYTILSCHKEDIKPSSPYKPIHCLGNSTSSFFATRSDLASSMPSSCQIYERLLLPVSSPLSVDLNDQEDLWLKWDSPNCRDCESNRSLCGFKKDI
;
A
#
# COMPACT_ATOMS: atom_id res chain seq x y z
N PRO A 1 16.35 5.55 -9.58
CA PRO A 1 15.45 6.71 -9.76
C PRO A 1 16.28 8.00 -9.84
N SER A 2 15.67 9.09 -10.32
CA SER A 2 16.22 10.46 -10.31
C SER A 2 15.25 11.42 -9.63
N CYS A 3 15.77 12.53 -9.10
CA CYS A 3 14.99 13.59 -8.47
C CYS A 3 14.86 14.80 -9.40
N SER A 4 13.70 15.45 -9.40
CA SER A 4 13.45 16.68 -10.17
C SER A 4 12.57 17.63 -9.38
N TYR A 5 12.85 18.93 -9.42
CA TYR A 5 12.00 19.91 -8.75
C TYR A 5 10.74 20.18 -9.58
N PRO A 6 9.58 20.44 -8.94
CA PRO A 6 8.40 20.92 -9.65
C PRO A 6 8.75 22.24 -10.34
N LEU A 7 8.48 22.35 -11.65
CA LEU A 7 8.66 23.61 -12.38
C LEU A 7 7.67 24.65 -11.84
N VAL A 8 8.14 25.63 -11.08
CA VAL A 8 7.37 26.83 -10.73
C VAL A 8 7.55 27.83 -11.88
N LEU A 9 6.52 27.97 -12.71
CA LEU A 9 6.53 28.89 -13.84
C LEU A 9 6.26 30.32 -13.35
N ASN A 10 7.30 31.04 -12.92
CA ASN A 10 7.21 32.49 -12.69
C ASN A 10 7.54 33.22 -13.98
N HIS A 11 6.53 33.64 -14.74
CA HIS A 11 6.70 34.53 -15.88
C HIS A 11 6.63 36.00 -15.45
N ILE A 12 7.74 36.72 -15.53
CA ILE A 12 7.77 38.19 -15.62
C ILE A 12 8.23 38.51 -17.04
N MET A 13 7.33 39.08 -17.86
CA MET A 13 7.59 39.43 -19.25
C MET A 13 8.07 40.88 -19.36
N THR A 14 9.27 41.09 -19.93
CA THR A 14 9.74 42.39 -20.44
C THR A 14 9.93 42.30 -21.96
N PHE A 15 9.37 43.27 -22.68
CA PHE A 15 9.24 43.25 -24.15
C PHE A 15 10.49 43.81 -24.86
N SER A 16 11.12 43.00 -25.74
CA SER A 16 12.11 43.44 -26.74
C SER A 16 12.27 42.38 -27.86
N LYS A 17 12.89 42.75 -28.98
CA LYS A 17 13.00 42.03 -30.28
C LYS A 17 13.55 40.58 -30.23
N GLU A 18 14.02 40.12 -29.08
CA GLU A 18 14.33 38.71 -28.77
C GLU A 18 13.09 37.78 -28.81
N PHE A 19 11.88 38.35 -28.88
CA PHE A 19 10.60 37.64 -28.89
C PHE A 19 10.43 36.68 -30.08
N LEU A 20 11.00 37.00 -31.25
CA LEU A 20 10.85 36.14 -32.44
C LEU A 20 11.71 34.88 -32.35
N VAL A 21 12.92 34.99 -31.78
CA VAL A 21 13.82 33.85 -31.52
C VAL A 21 13.27 32.99 -30.38
N HIS A 22 12.69 33.63 -29.35
CA HIS A 22 11.97 32.93 -28.28
C HIS A 22 10.74 32.19 -28.80
N LEU A 23 9.96 32.76 -29.74
CA LEU A 23 8.84 32.07 -30.38
C LEU A 23 9.29 30.80 -31.14
N ILE A 24 10.42 30.85 -31.84
CA ILE A 24 10.99 29.69 -32.54
C ILE A 24 11.46 28.62 -31.55
N PHE A 25 12.12 29.02 -30.45
CA PHE A 25 12.47 28.11 -29.35
C PHE A 25 11.25 27.51 -28.65
N ILE A 26 10.19 28.30 -28.43
CA ILE A 26 8.91 27.85 -27.86
C ILE A 26 8.25 26.84 -28.81
N PHE A 27 8.25 27.09 -30.13
CA PHE A 27 7.75 26.14 -31.12
C PHE A 27 8.53 24.83 -31.14
N HIS A 28 9.86 24.86 -30.99
CA HIS A 28 10.68 23.65 -30.84
C HIS A 28 10.43 22.91 -29.52
N LEU A 29 10.14 23.61 -28.42
CA LEU A 29 9.76 23.02 -27.14
C LEU A 29 8.34 22.44 -27.14
N LEU A 30 7.41 23.02 -27.93
CA LEU A 30 6.05 22.52 -28.12
C LEU A 30 6.01 21.29 -29.04
N ASN A 31 6.95 21.18 -29.99
CA ASN A 31 7.11 20.04 -30.91
C ASN A 31 8.03 18.93 -30.38
N ALA A 32 8.72 19.13 -29.25
CA ALA A 32 9.30 18.01 -28.53
C ALA A 32 8.11 17.14 -28.09
N SER A 33 8.03 15.91 -28.62
CA SER A 33 6.97 14.94 -28.28
C SER A 33 6.67 15.07 -26.80
N GLU A 34 5.45 15.47 -26.44
CA GLU A 34 5.06 15.73 -25.06
C GLU A 34 5.55 14.54 -24.23
N ALA A 35 6.63 14.74 -23.47
CA ALA A 35 7.14 13.70 -22.59
C ALA A 35 5.98 13.43 -21.65
N LYS A 36 5.24 12.34 -21.86
CA LYS A 36 3.95 12.05 -21.21
C LYS A 36 4.08 12.46 -19.75
N ARG A 37 3.50 13.59 -19.39
CA ARG A 37 3.75 14.16 -18.08
C ARG A 37 2.99 13.29 -17.09
N CYS A 38 3.76 12.55 -16.29
CA CYS A 38 3.24 11.68 -15.27
C CYS A 38 2.88 12.52 -14.05
N TYR A 39 1.74 13.19 -14.16
CA TYR A 39 1.19 13.96 -13.06
C TYR A 39 0.66 13.05 -11.97
N SER A 40 0.57 13.57 -10.75
CA SER A 40 -0.12 12.86 -9.70
C SER A 40 -1.62 12.78 -10.02
N SER A 41 -2.27 11.71 -9.56
CA SER A 41 -3.69 11.46 -9.81
C SER A 41 -4.32 10.72 -8.64
N SER A 42 -5.65 10.70 -8.59
CA SER A 42 -6.41 9.98 -7.57
C SER A 42 -7.67 9.36 -8.15
N CYS A 43 -8.28 8.41 -7.42
CA CYS A 43 -9.56 7.82 -7.81
C CYS A 43 -10.77 8.72 -7.50
N GLY A 44 -10.57 9.81 -6.75
CA GLY A 44 -11.58 10.83 -6.45
C GLY A 44 -12.25 10.66 -5.07
N GLY A 45 -12.55 9.43 -4.64
CA GLY A 45 -13.29 9.19 -3.37
C GLY A 45 -12.46 9.52 -2.13
N ARG A 46 -11.40 8.75 -1.88
CA ARG A 46 -10.34 9.12 -0.93
C ARG A 46 -9.22 9.75 -1.72
N ASN A 47 -8.81 10.96 -1.35
CA ASN A 47 -7.78 11.71 -2.07
C ASN A 47 -6.38 11.16 -1.78
N VAL A 48 -6.14 9.88 -2.11
CA VAL A 48 -4.81 9.26 -2.11
C VAL A 48 -4.10 9.75 -3.36
N ASP A 49 -3.10 10.59 -3.15
CA ASP A 49 -2.26 11.12 -4.23
C ASP A 49 -1.33 10.02 -4.77
N VAL A 50 -1.61 9.57 -6.00
CA VAL A 50 -0.85 8.53 -6.69
C VAL A 50 0.16 9.18 -7.64
N ARG A 51 1.43 8.97 -7.37
CA ARG A 51 2.58 9.39 -8.17
C ARG A 51 3.66 8.33 -8.15
N PHE A 52 4.70 8.51 -8.96
CA PHE A 52 5.84 7.58 -9.05
C PHE A 52 6.35 7.18 -7.65
N PRO A 53 6.61 5.89 -7.36
CA PRO A 53 6.64 4.76 -8.31
C PRO A 53 5.27 4.18 -8.67
N PHE A 54 4.21 4.59 -7.98
CA PHE A 54 2.85 4.10 -8.24
C PHE A 54 2.25 4.74 -9.49
N TRP A 55 1.33 4.00 -10.10
CA TRP A 55 0.58 4.49 -11.24
C TRP A 55 -0.82 3.87 -11.27
N LEU A 56 -1.81 4.66 -11.69
CA LEU A 56 -3.21 4.24 -11.76
C LEU A 56 -3.53 3.69 -13.14
N PHE A 57 -3.95 2.43 -13.23
CA PHE A 57 -4.56 1.90 -14.45
C PHE A 57 -6.06 2.25 -14.48
N PRO A 58 -6.64 2.72 -15.61
CA PRO A 58 -6.01 3.08 -16.88
C PRO A 58 -5.63 4.58 -17.00
N LYS A 59 -5.76 5.37 -15.92
CA LYS A 59 -5.53 6.84 -15.96
C LYS A 59 -4.10 7.23 -16.34
N HIS A 60 -3.12 6.45 -15.93
CA HIS A 60 -1.71 6.64 -16.24
C HIS A 60 -1.25 5.68 -17.34
N SER A 61 -0.35 6.17 -18.20
CA SER A 61 0.45 5.32 -19.07
C SER A 61 1.35 4.41 -18.21
N SER A 62 1.61 3.17 -18.64
CA SER A 62 2.54 2.26 -17.94
C SER A 62 3.95 2.85 -17.79
N SER A 63 4.32 3.78 -18.68
CA SER A 63 5.57 4.55 -18.59
C SER A 63 5.66 5.50 -17.39
N CYS A 64 4.58 5.70 -16.63
CA CYS A 64 4.51 6.65 -15.53
C CYS A 64 4.82 6.09 -14.14
N GLY A 65 4.98 4.77 -14.03
CA GLY A 65 5.31 4.15 -12.77
C GLY A 65 6.13 2.89 -12.96
N HIS A 66 6.59 2.36 -11.84
CA HIS A 66 7.45 1.19 -11.82
C HIS A 66 6.61 -0.08 -11.99
N ALA A 67 7.19 -1.11 -12.63
CA ALA A 67 6.57 -2.42 -12.70
C ALA A 67 6.29 -2.96 -11.29
N GLY A 68 5.12 -3.55 -11.08
CA GLY A 68 4.66 -4.06 -9.77
C GLY A 68 4.02 -3.01 -8.84
N PHE A 69 4.01 -1.73 -9.21
CA PHE A 69 3.40 -0.64 -8.43
C PHE A 69 2.06 -0.14 -9.01
N ASN A 70 1.40 -0.96 -9.83
CA ASN A 70 0.12 -0.61 -10.43
C ASN A 70 -1.00 -0.60 -9.37
N LEU A 71 -1.75 0.48 -9.35
CA LEU A 71 -2.96 0.67 -8.56
C LEU A 71 -4.17 0.73 -9.50
N LEU A 72 -5.35 0.45 -8.96
CA LEU A 72 -6.61 0.49 -9.69
C LEU A 72 -7.65 1.30 -8.92
N CYS A 73 -8.59 1.89 -9.65
CA CYS A 73 -9.77 2.49 -9.04
C CYS A 73 -10.89 1.45 -8.97
N THR A 74 -11.53 1.33 -7.81
CA THR A 74 -12.75 0.55 -7.66
C THR A 74 -13.94 1.30 -8.24
N ASP A 75 -15.06 0.61 -8.46
CA ASP A 75 -16.33 1.23 -8.89
C ASP A 75 -16.85 2.29 -7.90
N ARG A 76 -16.37 2.25 -6.65
CA ARG A 76 -16.66 3.22 -5.59
C ARG A 76 -15.68 4.37 -5.54
N HIS A 77 -14.85 4.55 -6.57
CA HIS A 77 -13.86 5.62 -6.66
C HIS A 77 -12.78 5.56 -5.56
N GLU A 78 -12.49 4.36 -5.06
CA GLU A 78 -11.43 4.12 -4.08
C GLU A 78 -10.17 3.58 -4.76
N THR A 79 -8.99 3.97 -4.26
CA THR A 79 -7.72 3.42 -4.72
C THR A 79 -7.50 2.04 -4.13
N ALA A 80 -7.09 1.07 -4.94
CA ALA A 80 -6.84 -0.29 -4.52
C ALA A 80 -5.52 -0.86 -5.06
N LEU A 81 -4.92 -1.75 -4.26
CA LEU A 81 -3.74 -2.53 -4.61
C LEU A 81 -4.13 -4.01 -4.69
N LYS A 82 -3.74 -4.69 -5.77
CA LYS A 82 -3.88 -6.14 -5.89
C LYS A 82 -2.51 -6.79 -5.74
N LEU A 83 -2.28 -7.47 -4.61
CA LEU A 83 -1.10 -8.31 -4.43
C LEU A 83 -1.28 -9.63 -5.21
N PRO A 84 -0.18 -10.31 -5.58
CA PRO A 84 -0.23 -11.63 -6.21
C PRO A 84 -1.16 -12.59 -5.47
N ASN A 85 -1.91 -13.40 -6.21
CA ASN A 85 -2.82 -14.43 -5.68
C ASN A 85 -3.85 -13.95 -4.63
N SER A 86 -4.11 -12.64 -4.54
CA SER A 86 -5.01 -12.05 -3.56
C SER A 86 -6.12 -11.23 -4.20
N LYS A 87 -7.20 -11.00 -3.43
CA LYS A 87 -8.21 -10.00 -3.77
C LYS A 87 -7.61 -8.58 -3.62
N PRO A 88 -8.20 -7.54 -4.22
CA PRO A 88 -7.73 -6.18 -3.98
C PRO A 88 -7.84 -5.77 -2.50
N PHE A 89 -6.84 -5.05 -1.99
CA PHE A 89 -6.90 -4.28 -0.75
C PHE A 89 -7.21 -2.82 -1.07
N LEU A 90 -7.92 -2.13 -0.18
CA LEU A 90 -8.10 -0.69 -0.30
C LEU A 90 -6.84 0.03 0.18
N VAL A 91 -6.34 0.96 -0.61
CA VAL A 91 -5.22 1.82 -0.22
C VAL A 91 -5.79 2.98 0.59
N ARG A 92 -5.35 3.09 1.85
CA ARG A 92 -5.74 4.19 2.74
C ARG A 92 -4.75 5.33 2.67
N GLU A 93 -3.47 5.03 2.48
CA GLU A 93 -2.37 6.00 2.52
C GLU A 93 -1.14 5.46 1.78
N ILE A 94 -0.39 6.36 1.15
CA ILE A 94 0.95 6.10 0.61
C ILE A 94 1.90 7.13 1.23
N ASP A 95 2.77 6.67 2.12
CA ASP A 95 3.83 7.45 2.73
C ASP A 95 5.09 7.32 1.84
N TYR A 96 5.30 8.29 0.96
CA TYR A 96 6.43 8.30 0.02
C TYR A 96 7.77 8.52 0.75
N GLU A 97 7.78 9.31 1.83
CA GLU A 97 8.99 9.63 2.59
C GLU A 97 9.53 8.38 3.30
N LYS A 98 8.66 7.62 3.96
CA LYS A 98 9.04 6.35 4.61
C LYS A 98 9.02 5.16 3.66
N GLN A 99 8.49 5.33 2.45
CA GLN A 99 8.20 4.27 1.49
C GLN A 99 7.32 3.16 2.06
N ARG A 100 6.13 3.55 2.54
CA ARG A 100 5.14 2.64 3.13
C ARG A 100 3.76 2.84 2.54
N ILE A 101 3.00 1.76 2.43
CA ILE A 101 1.62 1.76 1.95
C ILE A 101 0.71 1.15 3.01
N ARG A 102 -0.38 1.85 3.33
CA ARG A 102 -1.39 1.44 4.30
C ARG A 102 -2.56 0.81 3.58
N LEU A 103 -2.80 -0.46 3.87
CA LEU A 103 -3.81 -1.28 3.22
C LEU A 103 -4.90 -1.68 4.21
N ASN A 104 -6.14 -1.67 3.75
CA ASN A 104 -7.31 -2.10 4.50
C ASN A 104 -8.06 -3.21 3.75
N ASP A 105 -8.67 -4.13 4.50
CA ASP A 105 -9.57 -5.11 3.90
C ASP A 105 -10.98 -4.51 3.71
N PRO A 106 -11.51 -4.41 2.47
CA PRO A 106 -12.87 -3.90 2.25
C PRO A 106 -13.97 -4.71 2.96
N ASN A 107 -13.71 -5.96 3.34
CA ASN A 107 -14.67 -6.80 4.08
C ASN A 107 -14.49 -6.72 5.60
N ASN A 108 -13.65 -5.80 6.10
CA ASN A 108 -13.34 -5.61 7.51
C ASN A 108 -12.83 -6.88 8.22
N CYS A 109 -12.12 -7.74 7.49
CA CYS A 109 -11.72 -9.07 7.91
C CYS A 109 -10.23 -9.30 7.64
N LEU A 110 -9.39 -8.31 7.99
CA LEU A 110 -7.97 -8.34 7.69
C LEU A 110 -7.29 -9.60 8.25
N ALA A 111 -7.60 -9.98 9.49
CA ALA A 111 -7.07 -11.20 10.13
C ALA A 111 -7.17 -12.45 9.23
N LYS A 112 -8.33 -12.68 8.59
CA LYS A 112 -8.51 -13.81 7.66
C LYS A 112 -7.65 -13.69 6.42
N ARG A 113 -7.48 -12.47 5.90
CA ARG A 113 -6.64 -12.23 4.72
C ARG A 113 -5.16 -12.46 5.00
N LEU A 114 -4.73 -12.23 6.23
CA LEU A 114 -3.35 -12.45 6.64
C LEU A 114 -2.97 -13.93 6.67
N LEU A 115 -3.92 -14.84 6.90
CA LEU A 115 -3.68 -16.28 6.90
C LEU A 115 -3.22 -16.82 5.54
N SER A 116 -3.60 -16.16 4.46
CA SER A 116 -3.18 -16.49 3.10
C SER A 116 -2.42 -15.32 2.46
N PHE A 117 -1.73 -14.51 3.27
CA PHE A 117 -0.99 -13.36 2.75
C PHE A 117 0.29 -13.82 2.07
N ASP A 118 0.47 -13.38 0.83
CA ASP A 118 1.69 -13.55 0.06
C ASP A 118 1.98 -12.27 -0.73
N ALA A 119 3.20 -11.77 -0.57
CA ALA A 119 3.71 -10.59 -1.28
C ALA A 119 5.06 -10.88 -1.97
N SER A 120 5.48 -12.16 -2.02
CA SER A 120 6.79 -12.58 -2.52
C SER A 120 7.05 -12.18 -3.98
N GLU A 121 6.03 -12.20 -4.82
CA GLU A 121 6.08 -11.76 -6.23
C GLU A 121 5.73 -10.28 -6.42
N SER A 122 5.86 -9.47 -5.37
CA SER A 122 5.56 -8.03 -5.39
C SER A 122 6.75 -7.22 -4.87
N PRO A 123 6.82 -5.90 -5.16
CA PRO A 123 7.87 -5.04 -4.59
C PRO A 123 7.64 -4.72 -3.10
N PHE A 124 6.56 -5.24 -2.50
CA PHE A 124 6.16 -4.94 -1.14
C PHE A 124 6.62 -6.03 -0.17
N SER A 125 7.05 -5.62 1.02
CA SER A 125 7.35 -6.51 2.13
C SER A 125 6.70 -6.03 3.43
N PRO A 126 6.41 -6.94 4.37
CA PRO A 126 5.90 -6.57 5.69
C PRO A 126 6.84 -5.64 6.45
N LEU A 127 6.28 -4.75 7.29
CA LEU A 127 7.10 -4.00 8.24
C LEU A 127 7.72 -4.92 9.31
N HIS A 128 6.90 -5.81 9.84
CA HIS A 128 7.27 -6.79 10.83
C HIS A 128 6.59 -8.13 10.53
N LEU A 129 7.26 -9.22 10.91
CA LEU A 129 6.71 -10.57 10.90
C LEU A 129 6.75 -11.11 12.31
N VAL A 130 5.62 -11.65 12.77
CA VAL A 130 5.49 -12.25 14.10
C VAL A 130 4.87 -13.63 13.96
N ASN A 131 5.38 -14.59 14.74
CA ASN A 131 4.86 -15.94 14.75
C ASN A 131 3.54 -15.97 15.55
N TYR A 132 2.46 -16.31 14.87
CA TYR A 132 1.11 -16.43 15.44
C TYR A 132 0.66 -17.88 15.39
N THR A 133 -0.06 -18.27 16.44
CA THR A 133 -0.81 -19.52 16.50
C THR A 133 -2.28 -19.21 16.31
N ILE A 134 -2.88 -19.86 15.32
CA ILE A 134 -4.32 -19.84 15.06
C ILE A 134 -4.94 -21.03 15.76
N LEU A 135 -5.97 -20.79 16.57
CA LEU A 135 -6.68 -21.82 17.31
C LEU A 135 -8.13 -21.88 16.87
N SER A 136 -8.67 -23.09 16.82
CA SER A 136 -10.09 -23.38 16.63
C SER A 136 -10.66 -23.94 17.93
N CYS A 137 -11.74 -23.35 18.42
CA CYS A 137 -12.43 -23.81 19.63
C CYS A 137 -13.90 -24.05 19.29
N HIS A 138 -14.52 -25.04 19.93
CA HIS A 138 -15.98 -25.17 19.89
C HIS A 138 -16.61 -24.00 20.65
N LYS A 139 -17.70 -23.44 20.11
CA LYS A 139 -18.36 -22.27 20.70
C LYS A 139 -18.90 -22.51 22.11
N GLU A 140 -19.31 -23.75 22.39
CA GLU A 140 -19.81 -24.17 23.70
C GLU A 140 -18.72 -24.14 24.78
N ASP A 141 -17.46 -24.31 24.39
CA ASP A 141 -16.31 -24.30 25.32
C ASP A 141 -15.82 -22.88 25.65
N ILE A 142 -16.34 -21.87 24.95
CA ILE A 142 -15.91 -20.47 25.12
C ILE A 142 -16.78 -19.81 26.18
N LYS A 143 -16.17 -19.48 27.31
CA LYS A 143 -16.85 -18.75 28.37
C LYS A 143 -17.19 -17.33 27.89
N PRO A 144 -18.40 -16.80 28.17
CA PRO A 144 -18.76 -15.41 27.84
C PRO A 144 -17.82 -14.36 28.45
N SER A 145 -17.18 -14.68 29.57
CA SER A 145 -16.20 -13.84 30.27
C SER A 145 -14.76 -13.98 29.73
N SER A 146 -14.56 -14.69 28.63
CA SER A 146 -13.23 -14.91 28.05
C SER A 146 -12.61 -13.57 27.64
N PRO A 147 -11.35 -13.26 28.04
CA PRO A 147 -10.67 -12.06 27.58
C PRO A 147 -10.24 -12.15 26.11
N TYR A 148 -10.22 -13.35 25.52
CA TYR A 148 -9.82 -13.59 24.14
C TYR A 148 -10.96 -13.21 23.17
N LYS A 149 -10.64 -12.42 22.14
CA LYS A 149 -11.60 -12.03 21.10
C LYS A 149 -11.52 -13.00 19.91
N PRO A 150 -12.65 -13.59 19.48
CA PRO A 150 -12.65 -14.44 18.30
C PRO A 150 -12.50 -13.60 17.02
N ILE A 151 -11.84 -14.17 16.00
CA ILE A 151 -11.83 -13.62 14.64
C ILE A 151 -13.24 -13.75 14.06
N HIS A 152 -13.97 -12.63 14.10
CA HIS A 152 -15.41 -12.57 13.82
C HIS A 152 -15.82 -13.10 12.43
N CYS A 153 -14.90 -13.10 11.47
CA CYS A 153 -15.16 -13.42 10.07
C CYS A 153 -14.56 -14.76 9.58
N LEU A 154 -14.04 -15.57 10.51
CA LEU A 154 -13.49 -16.91 10.23
C LEU A 154 -14.31 -18.05 10.84
N GLY A 155 -15.03 -17.79 11.94
CA GLY A 155 -15.88 -18.78 12.60
C GLY A 155 -17.11 -19.21 11.79
N ASN A 156 -17.76 -20.28 12.25
CA ASN A 156 -18.99 -20.83 11.68
C ASN A 156 -20.04 -21.06 12.80
N SER A 157 -21.05 -21.89 12.57
CA SER A 157 -22.10 -22.16 13.58
C SER A 157 -21.58 -22.87 14.84
N THR A 158 -20.54 -23.70 14.73
CA THR A 158 -20.04 -24.56 15.83
C THR A 158 -18.67 -24.14 16.36
N SER A 159 -17.88 -23.45 15.56
CA SER A 159 -16.46 -23.18 15.82
C SER A 159 -16.16 -21.68 15.78
N SER A 160 -15.29 -21.25 16.69
CA SER A 160 -14.70 -19.91 16.69
C SER A 160 -13.20 -20.01 16.57
N PHE A 161 -12.61 -19.05 15.86
CA PHE A 161 -11.17 -18.99 15.67
C PHE A 161 -10.56 -17.85 16.47
N PHE A 162 -9.37 -18.07 16.99
CA PHE A 162 -8.59 -17.09 17.74
C PHE A 162 -7.18 -17.02 17.14
N ALA A 163 -6.57 -15.85 17.25
CA ALA A 163 -5.16 -15.66 16.92
C ALA A 163 -4.46 -15.06 18.13
N THR A 164 -3.34 -15.67 18.51
CA THR A 164 -2.46 -15.14 19.55
C THR A 164 -1.02 -15.34 19.12
N ARG A 165 -0.11 -14.54 19.66
CA ARG A 165 1.32 -14.78 19.45
C ARG A 165 1.68 -16.17 19.95
N SER A 166 2.56 -16.85 19.21
CA SER A 166 2.90 -18.25 19.49
C SER A 166 3.56 -18.47 20.85
N ASP A 167 4.24 -17.46 21.41
CA ASP A 167 4.81 -17.47 22.76
C ASP A 167 3.73 -17.43 23.86
N LEU A 168 2.54 -16.94 23.56
CA LEU A 168 1.39 -16.85 24.47
C LEU A 168 0.36 -17.97 24.26
N ALA A 169 0.57 -18.86 23.27
CA ALA A 169 -0.39 -19.90 22.91
C ALA A 169 -0.68 -20.88 24.06
N SER A 170 0.27 -21.09 24.98
CA SER A 170 0.08 -21.93 26.16
C SER A 170 -0.92 -21.38 27.18
N SER A 171 -1.25 -20.09 27.11
CA SER A 171 -2.28 -19.47 27.96
C SER A 171 -3.71 -19.72 27.46
N MET A 172 -3.86 -20.18 26.21
CA MET A 172 -5.18 -20.44 25.61
C MET A 172 -5.86 -21.64 26.29
N PRO A 173 -7.20 -21.66 26.35
CA PRO A 173 -7.95 -22.79 26.90
C PRO A 173 -7.57 -24.11 26.23
N SER A 174 -7.44 -25.18 27.02
CA SER A 174 -7.10 -26.52 26.51
C SER A 174 -8.18 -27.14 25.61
N SER A 175 -9.41 -26.62 25.65
CA SER A 175 -10.48 -26.98 24.72
C SER A 175 -10.24 -26.49 23.28
N CYS A 176 -9.36 -25.51 23.10
CA CYS A 176 -8.99 -25.00 21.79
C CYS A 176 -7.89 -25.86 21.14
N GLN A 177 -8.11 -26.24 19.89
CA GLN A 177 -7.14 -26.98 19.10
C GLN A 177 -6.31 -26.02 18.26
N ILE A 178 -5.01 -26.31 18.12
CA ILE A 178 -4.14 -25.56 17.21
C ILE A 178 -4.53 -25.90 15.78
N TYR A 179 -5.04 -24.91 15.07
CA TYR A 179 -5.39 -25.02 13.66
C TYR A 179 -4.15 -24.87 12.79
N GLU A 180 -3.35 -23.82 13.03
CA GLU A 180 -2.16 -23.53 12.22
C GLU A 180 -1.18 -22.62 12.97
N ARG A 181 0.09 -22.62 12.57
CA ARG A 181 1.10 -21.65 13.02
C ARG A 181 1.75 -20.99 11.81
N LEU A 182 1.76 -19.67 11.79
CA LEU A 182 2.18 -18.87 10.63
C LEU A 182 3.02 -17.67 11.06
N LEU A 183 3.95 -17.23 10.21
CA LEU A 183 4.52 -15.89 10.32
C LEU A 183 3.58 -14.91 9.63
N LEU A 184 2.91 -14.05 10.41
CA LEU A 184 1.95 -13.09 9.89
C LEU A 184 2.55 -11.69 9.86
N PRO A 185 2.20 -10.88 8.84
CA PRO A 185 2.64 -9.50 8.77
C PRO A 185 1.84 -8.64 9.76
N VAL A 186 2.56 -7.88 10.58
CA VAL A 186 1.96 -6.97 11.55
C VAL A 186 2.52 -5.56 11.44
N SER A 187 1.68 -4.59 11.74
CA SER A 187 1.99 -3.17 11.73
C SER A 187 2.86 -2.75 12.94
N SER A 188 2.83 -3.53 14.03
CA SER A 188 3.65 -3.32 15.23
C SER A 188 4.12 -4.67 15.80
N PRO A 189 5.39 -4.82 16.20
CA PRO A 189 5.89 -6.05 16.81
C PRO A 189 5.30 -6.31 18.20
N LEU A 190 4.68 -5.30 18.80
CA LEU A 190 3.99 -5.38 20.09
C LEU A 190 2.52 -5.75 19.96
N SER A 191 2.01 -5.96 18.73
CA SER A 191 0.65 -6.45 18.52
C SER A 191 0.48 -7.82 19.18
N VAL A 192 -0.52 -7.94 20.05
CA VAL A 192 -0.84 -9.16 20.80
C VAL A 192 -2.04 -9.87 20.17
N ASP A 193 -3.13 -9.14 19.91
CA ASP A 193 -4.32 -9.63 19.23
C ASP A 193 -4.32 -9.17 17.77
N LEU A 194 -4.44 -10.13 16.85
CA LEU A 194 -4.50 -9.88 15.42
C LEU A 194 -5.77 -9.11 15.02
N ASN A 195 -6.85 -9.21 15.81
CA ASN A 195 -8.11 -8.51 15.55
C ASN A 195 -8.00 -7.00 15.77
N ASP A 196 -7.07 -6.54 16.60
CA ASP A 196 -6.87 -5.11 16.87
C ASP A 196 -6.13 -4.44 15.68
N GLN A 197 -5.66 -5.21 14.69
CA GLN A 197 -5.05 -4.68 13.47
C GLN A 197 -6.12 -4.35 12.42
N GLU A 198 -6.50 -3.08 12.35
CA GLU A 198 -7.43 -2.58 11.33
C GLU A 198 -6.77 -2.44 9.94
N ASP A 199 -5.48 -2.11 9.92
CA ASP A 199 -4.73 -1.86 8.69
C ASP A 199 -3.40 -2.60 8.66
N LEU A 200 -3.03 -3.03 7.46
CA LEU A 200 -1.75 -3.64 7.14
C LEU A 200 -0.83 -2.58 6.52
N TRP A 201 0.32 -2.36 7.16
CA TRP A 201 1.39 -1.59 6.55
C TRP A 201 2.40 -2.49 5.85
N LEU A 202 2.66 -2.17 4.59
CA LEU A 202 3.77 -2.75 3.82
C LEU A 202 4.78 -1.66 3.49
N LYS A 203 6.04 -2.04 3.31
CA LYS A 203 7.11 -1.17 2.80
C LYS A 203 7.56 -1.62 1.42
N TRP A 204 8.18 -0.73 0.68
CA TRP A 204 8.99 -1.06 -0.48
C TRP A 204 10.38 -0.43 -0.34
N ASP A 205 11.40 -1.07 -0.90
CA ASP A 205 12.77 -0.56 -0.84
C ASP A 205 13.25 -0.03 -2.21
N SER A 206 12.78 -0.62 -3.31
CA SER A 206 13.10 -0.20 -4.68
C SER A 206 11.83 0.12 -5.48
N PRO A 207 11.79 1.24 -6.25
CA PRO A 207 12.83 2.25 -6.34
C PRO A 207 12.94 3.10 -5.06
N ASN A 208 14.16 3.47 -4.67
CA ASN A 208 14.39 4.32 -3.51
C ASN A 208 14.20 5.81 -3.87
N CYS A 209 13.10 6.39 -3.40
CA CYS A 209 12.71 7.78 -3.55
C CYS A 209 12.87 8.60 -2.27
N ARG A 210 13.32 8.01 -1.14
CA ARG A 210 13.39 8.70 0.17
C ARG A 210 14.17 10.01 0.11
N ASP A 211 15.28 10.03 -0.62
CA ASP A 211 16.11 11.23 -0.78
C ASP A 211 15.40 12.33 -1.59
N CYS A 212 14.63 11.95 -2.62
CA CYS A 212 13.88 12.93 -3.40
C CYS A 212 12.79 13.56 -2.54
N GLU A 213 12.05 12.74 -1.80
CA GLU A 213 10.97 13.18 -0.91
C GLU A 213 11.48 14.09 0.21
N SER A 214 12.58 13.72 0.84
CA SER A 214 13.22 14.50 1.92
C SER A 214 13.66 15.89 1.42
N ASN A 215 14.07 15.98 0.15
CA ASN A 215 14.45 17.24 -0.51
C ASN A 215 13.28 17.96 -1.20
N ARG A 216 12.02 17.53 -0.95
CA ARG A 216 10.80 18.10 -1.57
C ARG A 216 10.85 18.13 -3.09
N SER A 217 11.42 17.08 -3.68
CA SER A 217 11.57 16.88 -5.11
C SER A 217 10.83 15.63 -5.57
N LEU A 218 10.47 15.60 -6.85
CA LEU A 218 9.72 14.50 -7.47
C LEU A 218 10.66 13.38 -7.91
N CYS A 219 10.36 12.17 -7.47
CA CYS A 219 11.04 10.95 -7.89
C CYS A 219 10.55 10.48 -9.27
N GLY A 220 11.44 9.96 -10.10
CA GLY A 220 11.10 9.39 -11.41
C GLY A 220 12.17 8.43 -11.95
N PHE A 221 11.96 7.94 -13.17
CA PHE A 221 12.96 7.16 -13.89
C PHE A 221 14.20 8.01 -14.17
N LYS A 222 15.40 7.40 -14.02
CA LYS A 222 16.62 8.03 -14.53
C LYS A 222 16.48 8.12 -16.05
N LYS A 223 16.78 9.28 -16.62
CA LYS A 223 16.98 9.38 -18.06
C LYS A 223 18.32 8.75 -18.36
N ASP A 224 18.34 7.76 -19.25
CA ASP A 224 19.59 7.33 -19.87
C ASP A 224 20.06 8.51 -20.73
N ILE A 225 21.27 9.03 -20.42
CA ILE A 225 21.93 10.10 -21.17
C ILE A 225 22.76 9.46 -22.28
#